data_AF-A0A1C4S6P1-F1
#
_entry.id   AF-A0A1C4S6P1-F1
#
_cell.length_a   1.000
_cell.length_b   1.000
_cell.length_c   1.000
_cell.angle_alpha   90.00
_cell.angle_beta   90.00
_cell.angle_gamma   90.00
#
_symmetry.space_group_name_H-M   'P 1'
#
loop_
_entity.id
_entity.type
_entity.pdbx_description
1 polymer ?
#
loop_
_entity_poly.entity_id
_entity_poly.type
_entity_poly.pdbx_seq_one_letter_code
_entity_poly.pdbx_strand_id
1 'polypeptide(L)'
;MTNPHPAPEPGAAAETPGSTTSGGPQVPGPRRSGEPRRPTLRSDLRASWPDGLAALVITAAVFVLLYIRIRNETSSTVTVMPFMADAGAFWLYFLSQAFGWSALLWAWGTVILGLLLSGPRPSRLPLSGPRLERLHRTTSLNTIALIAAHALFFGAELVRFDTAAWNSAVATAFVEVFVPGGYDSGTGRIAIPVGQAALYLAIPLGLLFYVRHRIGPKTWRVLHRCVIVVYVLSVWHTLLYGTNVWYDGWFRTGVWLLQLPIAALLLLRLLRPARRSEKLPGSPGASAGARTGWALRLGGRLVVAAVLVALVAVVASGRDGGRSRAPGGHLLHPQPRLTPADTTERPSATPYERRRPATYARGMTTNDLPVIAAVDGSTHSRQALDWATREAVRRGLPLLIVHVRPLTRQVDEETGRREAEALLAESVRRSALIAPELRPSTLAPLDFPSAALVSLGRDASMIVVGSRGLGGFRSLMTGSNSLATASMASCPVVVVQDDRPEGPTTGARTRTPSPTSWRGWPPTRAVRRSWSSPSPPRPPGRAPGCGSSTAGRCSRRCSRAAPSSTGRRRRGPPPGRSPS
;
A
#
# COMPACT_ATOMS: atom_id res chain seq x y z
N MET A 1 27.52 -83.88 20.28
CA MET A 1 27.75 -84.98 19.33
C MET A 1 26.59 -84.94 18.34
N THR A 2 26.74 -84.79 17.03
CA THR A 2 27.95 -84.55 16.20
C THR A 2 27.48 -83.95 14.87
N ASN A 3 28.28 -83.06 14.26
CA ASN A 3 28.09 -82.58 12.88
C ASN A 3 28.58 -83.69 11.88
N PRO A 4 28.35 -83.65 10.53
CA PRO A 4 28.67 -82.47 9.70
C PRO A 4 27.85 -82.18 8.41
N HIS A 5 28.14 -80.97 7.92
CA HIS A 5 28.11 -80.39 6.57
C HIS A 5 28.58 -81.31 5.40
N PRO A 6 28.35 -80.97 4.09
CA PRO A 6 28.83 -79.73 3.46
C PRO A 6 27.94 -79.04 2.39
N ALA A 7 28.40 -77.86 1.97
CA ALA A 7 27.91 -77.09 0.82
C ALA A 7 29.03 -76.94 -0.24
N PRO A 8 28.71 -76.45 -1.45
CA PRO A 8 29.65 -75.59 -2.17
C PRO A 8 29.01 -74.33 -2.81
N GLU A 9 29.76 -73.23 -2.82
CA GLU A 9 29.68 -72.11 -3.79
C GLU A 9 30.87 -72.23 -4.78
N PRO A 10 31.18 -71.28 -5.70
CA PRO A 10 30.43 -70.12 -6.25
C PRO A 10 30.40 -70.10 -7.81
N GLY A 11 29.74 -69.12 -8.43
CA GLY A 11 29.85 -68.89 -9.89
C GLY A 11 29.09 -67.64 -10.37
N ALA A 12 29.62 -66.94 -11.37
CA ALA A 12 29.16 -65.60 -11.75
C ALA A 12 28.77 -65.46 -13.24
N ALA A 13 28.02 -64.37 -13.51
CA ALA A 13 27.95 -63.62 -14.77
C ALA A 13 27.16 -64.16 -15.99
N ALA A 14 26.14 -63.36 -16.34
CA ALA A 14 25.86 -62.83 -17.69
C ALA A 14 25.06 -63.62 -18.75
N GLU A 15 24.46 -62.81 -19.63
CA GLU A 15 23.87 -63.10 -20.97
C GLU A 15 22.49 -63.80 -21.08
N THR A 16 21.45 -62.97 -21.09
CA THR A 16 20.29 -63.13 -22.01
C THR A 16 20.72 -62.81 -23.45
N PRO A 17 20.18 -63.49 -24.48
CA PRO A 17 19.12 -62.82 -25.26
C PRO A 17 18.03 -63.73 -25.89
N GLY A 18 16.78 -63.22 -25.92
CA GLY A 18 15.68 -63.71 -26.78
C GLY A 18 14.95 -65.00 -26.31
N SER A 19 13.68 -65.22 -26.64
CA SER A 19 12.67 -64.34 -27.26
C SER A 19 11.23 -64.85 -27.05
N THR A 20 10.26 -63.94 -27.19
CA THR A 20 8.84 -64.18 -27.55
C THR A 20 7.88 -64.96 -26.63
N THR A 21 6.94 -64.19 -26.06
CA THR A 21 5.48 -64.39 -26.00
C THR A 21 4.86 -65.55 -25.20
N SER A 22 4.19 -65.19 -24.10
CA SER A 22 2.72 -65.05 -24.15
C SER A 22 2.25 -63.93 -23.20
N GLY A 23 1.44 -63.01 -23.71
CA GLY A 23 0.97 -61.85 -22.95
C GLY A 23 -0.45 -62.06 -22.42
N GLY A 24 -0.59 -62.36 -21.13
CA GLY A 24 -1.84 -62.14 -20.42
C GLY A 24 -1.95 -60.67 -20.00
N PRO A 25 -3.05 -59.94 -20.31
CA PRO A 25 -3.22 -58.59 -19.81
C PRO A 25 -3.33 -58.63 -18.28
N GLN A 26 -2.32 -58.11 -17.58
CA GLN A 26 -2.45 -57.78 -16.16
C GLN A 26 -3.49 -56.67 -16.03
N VAL A 27 -4.75 -57.07 -15.84
CA VAL A 27 -5.84 -56.17 -15.48
C VAL A 27 -5.40 -55.42 -14.21
N PRO A 28 -5.24 -54.09 -14.24
CA PRO A 28 -4.89 -53.35 -13.05
C PRO A 28 -6.04 -53.52 -12.05
N GLY A 29 -5.78 -54.22 -10.95
CA GLY A 29 -6.79 -54.49 -9.92
C GLY A 29 -7.51 -53.19 -9.54
N PRO A 30 -8.84 -53.22 -9.37
CA PRO A 30 -9.65 -52.01 -9.27
C PRO A 30 -9.08 -51.09 -8.19
N ARG A 31 -8.61 -49.91 -8.60
CA ARG A 31 -8.09 -48.87 -7.69
C ARG A 31 -9.16 -48.64 -6.62
N ARG A 32 -8.85 -48.91 -5.35
CA ARG A 32 -9.76 -48.72 -4.21
C ARG A 32 -10.41 -47.34 -4.29
N SER A 33 -11.66 -47.31 -4.73
CA SER A 33 -12.48 -46.12 -5.00
C SER A 33 -13.00 -45.53 -3.70
N GLY A 34 -12.10 -45.20 -2.77
CA GLY A 34 -12.47 -44.83 -1.40
C GLY A 34 -11.45 -44.01 -0.60
N GLU A 35 -10.18 -43.86 -1.02
CA GLU A 35 -9.31 -42.91 -0.32
C GLU A 35 -9.76 -41.46 -0.60
N PRO A 36 -10.08 -40.66 0.43
CA PRO A 36 -10.47 -39.27 0.24
C PRO A 36 -9.29 -38.47 -0.32
N ARG A 37 -9.40 -38.16 -1.62
CA ARG A 37 -8.37 -37.48 -2.42
C ARG A 37 -7.93 -36.20 -1.70
N ARG A 38 -6.65 -36.14 -1.29
CA ARG A 38 -6.12 -35.04 -0.48
C ARG A 38 -6.39 -33.68 -1.14
N PRO A 39 -6.82 -32.65 -0.39
CA PRO A 39 -7.07 -31.33 -0.96
C PRO A 39 -5.78 -30.75 -1.56
N THR A 40 -5.88 -30.26 -2.79
CA THR A 40 -4.78 -29.66 -3.55
C THR A 40 -5.06 -28.19 -3.82
N LEU A 41 -4.01 -27.37 -3.96
CA LEU A 41 -4.17 -25.95 -4.32
C LEU A 41 -4.95 -25.81 -5.63
N ARG A 42 -4.66 -26.63 -6.65
CA ARG A 42 -5.37 -26.61 -7.95
C ARG A 42 -6.85 -27.00 -7.85
N SER A 43 -7.23 -27.90 -6.93
CA SER A 43 -8.65 -28.25 -6.72
C SER A 43 -9.39 -27.18 -5.93
N ASP A 44 -8.76 -26.59 -4.91
CA ASP A 44 -9.39 -25.55 -4.09
C ASP A 44 -9.47 -24.21 -4.85
N LEU A 45 -8.50 -23.84 -5.70
CA LEU A 45 -8.57 -22.67 -6.61
C LEU A 45 -9.72 -22.77 -7.62
N ARG A 46 -10.04 -23.98 -8.12
CA ARG A 46 -11.22 -24.18 -8.97
C ARG A 46 -12.51 -24.08 -8.17
N ALA A 47 -12.51 -24.65 -6.96
CA ALA A 47 -13.66 -24.61 -6.06
C ALA A 47 -13.91 -23.21 -5.46
N SER A 48 -12.94 -22.30 -5.48
CA SER A 48 -13.09 -20.92 -5.00
C SER A 48 -13.74 -19.98 -6.01
N TRP A 49 -13.98 -20.41 -7.26
CA TRP A 49 -14.59 -19.55 -8.29
C TRP A 49 -15.97 -18.98 -7.90
N PRO A 50 -16.93 -19.74 -7.32
CA PRO A 50 -18.22 -19.16 -6.91
C PRO A 50 -18.11 -18.16 -5.76
N ASP A 51 -17.23 -18.44 -4.79
CA ASP A 51 -16.91 -17.52 -3.67
C ASP A 51 -16.19 -16.26 -4.17
N GLY A 52 -15.35 -16.39 -5.20
CA GLY A 52 -14.63 -15.28 -5.84
C GLY A 52 -15.54 -14.42 -6.71
N LEU A 53 -16.49 -15.03 -7.42
CA LEU A 53 -17.54 -14.31 -8.15
C LEU A 53 -18.42 -13.52 -7.18
N ALA A 54 -18.82 -14.11 -6.05
CA ALA A 54 -19.53 -13.39 -5.00
C ALA A 54 -18.69 -12.22 -4.44
N ALA A 55 -17.38 -12.41 -4.24
CA ALA A 55 -16.47 -11.35 -3.83
C ALA A 55 -16.41 -10.20 -4.84
N LEU A 56 -16.34 -10.50 -6.14
CA LEU A 56 -16.34 -9.49 -7.20
C LEU A 56 -17.67 -8.75 -7.32
N VAL A 57 -18.81 -9.43 -7.13
CA VAL A 57 -20.14 -8.80 -7.08
C VAL A 57 -20.25 -7.83 -5.90
N ILE A 58 -19.80 -8.23 -4.70
CA ILE A 58 -19.75 -7.34 -3.53
C ILE A 58 -18.76 -6.19 -3.77
N THR A 59 -17.59 -6.45 -4.37
CA THR A 59 -16.62 -5.42 -4.74
C THR A 59 -17.23 -4.39 -5.69
N ALA A 60 -17.96 -4.83 -6.71
CA ALA A 60 -18.65 -3.96 -7.65
C ALA A 60 -19.74 -3.12 -6.96
N ALA A 61 -20.53 -3.73 -6.06
CA ALA A 61 -21.55 -3.02 -5.29
C ALA A 61 -20.94 -1.95 -4.35
N VAL A 62 -19.84 -2.27 -3.66
CA VAL A 62 -19.09 -1.32 -2.82
C VAL A 62 -18.48 -0.21 -3.69
N PHE A 63 -17.91 -0.53 -4.85
CA PHE A 63 -17.37 0.46 -5.78
C PHE A 63 -18.46 1.45 -6.25
N VAL A 64 -19.62 0.94 -6.70
CA VAL A 64 -20.75 1.78 -7.12
C VAL A 64 -21.24 2.66 -5.96
N LEU A 65 -21.34 2.11 -4.74
CA LEU A 65 -21.70 2.88 -3.56
C LEU A 65 -20.70 4.02 -3.27
N LEU A 66 -19.39 3.73 -3.27
CA LEU A 66 -18.35 4.73 -3.06
C LEU A 66 -18.38 5.80 -4.16
N TYR A 67 -18.47 5.39 -5.42
CA TYR A 67 -18.50 6.28 -6.58
C TYR A 67 -19.69 7.25 -6.54
N ILE A 68 -20.90 6.75 -6.28
CA ILE A 68 -22.11 7.57 -6.13
C ILE A 68 -21.95 8.54 -4.94
N ARG A 69 -21.38 8.08 -3.81
CA ARG A 69 -21.20 8.93 -2.64
C ARG A 69 -20.22 10.08 -2.86
N ILE A 70 -19.15 9.87 -3.63
CA ILE A 70 -18.20 10.91 -4.03
C ILE A 70 -18.85 11.87 -5.02
N ARG A 71 -19.50 11.34 -6.08
CA ARG A 71 -20.20 12.15 -7.10
C ARG A 71 -21.29 13.05 -6.52
N ASN A 72 -21.95 12.61 -5.46
CA ASN A 72 -22.99 13.37 -4.75
C ASN A 72 -22.43 14.19 -3.57
N GLU A 73 -21.11 14.29 -3.40
CA GLU A 73 -20.40 15.00 -2.31
C GLU A 73 -20.74 14.55 -0.88
N THR A 74 -21.48 13.45 -0.73
CA THR A 74 -21.90 12.87 0.56
C THR A 74 -20.81 12.05 1.28
N SER A 75 -19.61 11.94 0.71
CA SER A 75 -18.50 11.20 1.32
C SER A 75 -17.63 12.10 2.19
N SER A 76 -17.27 11.64 3.39
CA SER A 76 -16.26 12.30 4.24
C SER A 76 -14.90 12.42 3.57
N THR A 77 -14.63 11.62 2.54
CA THR A 77 -13.46 11.75 1.67
C THR A 77 -13.33 13.14 1.06
N VAL A 78 -14.44 13.71 0.58
CA VAL A 78 -14.45 15.02 -0.10
C VAL A 78 -14.07 16.15 0.88
N THR A 79 -14.43 16.00 2.16
CA THR A 79 -14.17 17.01 3.20
C THR A 79 -12.69 17.20 3.53
N VAL A 80 -11.83 16.20 3.33
CA VAL A 80 -10.38 16.28 3.69
C VAL A 80 -9.43 15.88 2.56
N MET A 81 -9.92 15.22 1.54
CA MET A 81 -9.21 15.05 0.28
C MET A 81 -10.05 15.70 -0.83
N PRO A 82 -10.29 17.03 -0.79
CA PRO A 82 -11.15 17.71 -1.74
C PRO A 82 -10.66 17.60 -3.18
N PHE A 83 -9.35 17.41 -3.39
CA PHE A 83 -8.80 17.10 -4.71
C PHE A 83 -9.29 15.75 -5.28
N MET A 84 -9.79 14.83 -4.45
CA MET A 84 -10.42 13.56 -4.85
C MET A 84 -11.95 13.69 -5.03
N ALA A 85 -12.52 14.90 -5.08
CA ALA A 85 -13.95 15.11 -5.31
C ALA A 85 -14.41 14.63 -6.70
N ASP A 86 -13.51 14.65 -7.70
CA ASP A 86 -13.81 14.11 -9.02
C ASP A 86 -13.76 12.57 -9.02
N ALA A 87 -14.95 11.96 -8.91
CA ALA A 87 -15.14 10.51 -8.97
C ALA A 87 -14.62 9.89 -10.28
N GLY A 88 -14.69 10.62 -11.40
CA GLY A 88 -14.19 10.19 -12.69
C GLY A 88 -12.66 10.26 -12.77
N ALA A 89 -12.06 11.32 -12.22
CA ALA A 89 -10.61 11.45 -12.18
C ALA A 89 -9.93 10.48 -11.20
N PHE A 90 -10.60 9.96 -10.16
CA PHE A 90 -10.02 9.05 -9.15
C PHE A 90 -10.72 7.66 -9.08
N TRP A 91 -11.35 7.22 -10.16
CA TRP A 91 -12.12 5.96 -10.19
C TRP A 91 -11.30 4.73 -9.76
N LEU A 92 -10.02 4.66 -10.12
CA LEU A 92 -9.15 3.52 -9.87
C LEU A 92 -8.73 3.45 -8.39
N TYR A 93 -8.54 4.60 -7.74
CA TYR A 93 -8.46 4.70 -6.28
C TYR A 93 -9.71 4.14 -5.60
N PHE A 94 -10.91 4.55 -6.02
CA PHE A 94 -12.15 4.04 -5.43
C PHE A 94 -12.39 2.55 -5.69
N LEU A 95 -11.92 2.03 -6.83
CA LEU A 95 -11.91 0.59 -7.11
C LEU A 95 -10.96 -0.15 -6.16
N SER A 96 -9.74 0.36 -5.94
CA SER A 96 -8.82 -0.17 -4.92
C SER A 96 -9.47 -0.18 -3.54
N GLN A 97 -10.14 0.91 -3.13
CA GLN A 97 -10.87 0.96 -1.85
C GLN A 97 -11.94 -0.12 -1.76
N ALA A 98 -12.73 -0.35 -2.82
CA ALA A 98 -13.73 -1.42 -2.85
C ALA A 98 -13.13 -2.83 -2.71
N PHE A 99 -11.96 -3.08 -3.31
CA PHE A 99 -11.20 -4.31 -3.08
C PHE A 99 -10.72 -4.43 -1.62
N GLY A 100 -10.28 -3.34 -1.00
CA GLY A 100 -9.90 -3.31 0.42
C GLY A 100 -11.06 -3.65 1.37
N TRP A 101 -12.24 -3.07 1.13
CA TRP A 101 -13.46 -3.39 1.89
C TRP A 101 -13.91 -4.83 1.73
N SER A 102 -13.89 -5.34 0.51
CA SER A 102 -14.22 -6.75 0.23
C SER A 102 -13.19 -7.69 0.84
N ALA A 103 -11.90 -7.35 0.78
CA ALA A 103 -10.83 -8.09 1.44
C ALA A 103 -11.04 -8.17 2.96
N LEU A 104 -11.40 -7.07 3.62
CA LEU A 104 -11.67 -7.06 5.07
C LEU A 104 -12.91 -7.90 5.43
N LEU A 105 -13.98 -7.85 4.62
CA LEU A 105 -15.18 -8.66 4.82
C LEU A 105 -14.90 -10.17 4.63
N TRP A 106 -14.13 -10.54 3.60
CA TRP A 106 -13.69 -11.92 3.38
C TRP A 106 -12.72 -12.40 4.48
N ALA A 107 -11.83 -11.53 4.96
CA ALA A 107 -10.94 -11.80 6.08
C ALA A 107 -11.72 -12.04 7.39
N TRP A 108 -12.75 -11.24 7.65
CA TRP A 108 -13.68 -11.45 8.76
C TRP A 108 -14.38 -12.80 8.63
N GLY A 109 -14.96 -13.09 7.46
CA GLY A 109 -15.65 -14.35 7.18
C GLY A 109 -14.76 -15.57 7.39
N THR A 110 -13.51 -15.55 6.88
CA THR A 110 -12.60 -16.69 7.05
C THR A 110 -12.12 -16.88 8.49
N VAL A 111 -11.97 -15.80 9.28
CA VAL A 111 -11.67 -15.89 10.71
C VAL A 111 -12.85 -16.50 11.48
N ILE A 112 -14.09 -16.09 11.20
CA ILE A 112 -15.30 -16.70 11.77
C ILE A 112 -15.36 -18.20 11.44
N LEU A 113 -15.15 -18.59 10.18
CA LEU A 113 -15.10 -20.00 9.76
C LEU A 113 -14.00 -20.79 10.50
N GLY A 114 -12.81 -20.22 10.66
CA GLY A 114 -11.70 -20.85 11.40
C GLY A 114 -11.98 -21.03 12.90
N LEU A 115 -12.66 -20.06 13.53
CA LEU A 115 -13.09 -20.15 14.93
C LEU A 115 -14.21 -21.19 15.10
N LEU A 116 -15.19 -21.24 14.20
CA LEU A 116 -16.25 -22.28 14.20
C LEU A 116 -15.72 -23.69 13.90
N LEU A 117 -14.66 -23.81 13.09
CA LEU A 117 -14.03 -25.10 12.80
C LEU A 117 -13.25 -25.65 14.02
N SER A 118 -12.69 -24.76 14.85
CA SER A 118 -11.79 -25.10 15.97
C SER A 118 -12.40 -24.98 17.37
N GLY A 119 -13.54 -24.31 17.51
CA GLY A 119 -14.28 -24.09 18.76
C GLY A 119 -15.57 -24.93 18.88
N PRO A 120 -16.41 -24.65 19.90
CA PRO A 120 -17.71 -25.29 20.05
C PRO A 120 -18.66 -24.88 18.92
N ARG A 121 -19.21 -25.86 18.19
CA ARG A 121 -20.15 -25.62 17.09
C ARG A 121 -21.58 -25.42 17.61
N PRO A 122 -22.36 -24.49 17.04
CA PRO A 122 -23.80 -24.43 17.28
C PRO A 122 -24.45 -25.74 16.80
N SER A 123 -25.31 -26.35 17.63
CA SER A 123 -26.01 -27.60 17.28
C SER A 123 -26.94 -27.45 16.07
N ARG A 124 -27.37 -26.21 15.77
CA ARG A 124 -28.26 -25.86 14.64
C ARG A 124 -27.53 -25.42 13.36
N LEU A 125 -26.20 -25.51 13.28
CA LEU A 125 -25.46 -25.07 12.08
C LEU A 125 -25.62 -26.12 10.94
N PRO A 126 -26.26 -25.81 9.79
CA PRO A 126 -26.58 -26.79 8.74
C PRO A 126 -25.37 -27.20 7.86
N LEU A 127 -24.15 -26.91 8.30
CA LEU A 127 -22.91 -27.14 7.53
C LEU A 127 -22.08 -28.27 8.16
N SER A 128 -21.84 -29.32 7.38
CA SER A 128 -20.95 -30.41 7.79
C SER A 128 -19.50 -29.93 7.89
N GLY A 129 -18.72 -30.53 8.81
CA GLY A 129 -17.31 -30.18 9.03
C GLY A 129 -16.46 -30.13 7.76
N PRO A 130 -16.55 -31.10 6.83
CA PRO A 130 -15.82 -31.06 5.56
C PRO A 130 -16.23 -29.93 4.61
N ARG A 131 -17.51 -29.50 4.63
CA ARG A 131 -17.97 -28.31 3.89
C ARG A 131 -17.40 -27.04 4.52
N LEU A 132 -17.44 -26.93 5.85
CA LEU A 132 -16.87 -25.79 6.59
C LEU A 132 -15.35 -25.65 6.38
N GLU A 133 -14.60 -26.76 6.40
CA GLU A 133 -13.16 -26.73 6.09
C GLU A 133 -12.91 -26.32 4.63
N ARG A 134 -13.71 -26.80 3.67
CA ARG A 134 -13.59 -26.37 2.27
C ARG A 134 -13.85 -24.88 2.11
N LEU A 135 -14.93 -24.36 2.69
CA LEU A 135 -15.26 -22.94 2.67
C LEU A 135 -14.12 -22.09 3.25
N HIS A 136 -13.63 -22.44 4.44
CA HIS A 136 -12.49 -21.74 5.05
C HIS A 136 -11.26 -21.68 4.13
N ARG A 137 -10.96 -22.74 3.37
CA ARG A 137 -9.85 -22.73 2.40
C ARG A 137 -10.13 -21.87 1.16
N THR A 138 -11.31 -21.99 0.55
CA THR A 138 -11.67 -21.22 -0.65
C THR A 138 -11.78 -19.72 -0.35
N THR A 139 -12.47 -19.35 0.73
CA THR A 139 -12.61 -17.96 1.18
C THR A 139 -11.25 -17.37 1.58
N SER A 140 -10.34 -18.16 2.18
CA SER A 140 -8.96 -17.69 2.47
C SER A 140 -8.14 -17.41 1.20
N LEU A 141 -8.25 -18.25 0.16
CA LEU A 141 -7.58 -18.00 -1.12
C LEU A 141 -8.09 -16.70 -1.76
N ASN A 142 -9.41 -16.49 -1.76
CA ASN A 142 -10.01 -15.26 -2.28
C ASN A 142 -9.68 -14.04 -1.41
N THR A 143 -9.56 -14.19 -0.08
CA THR A 143 -9.05 -13.13 0.80
C THR A 143 -7.68 -12.65 0.35
N ILE A 144 -6.73 -13.57 0.10
CA ILE A 144 -5.39 -13.21 -0.39
C ILE A 144 -5.46 -12.53 -1.76
N ALA A 145 -6.30 -13.03 -2.67
CA ALA A 145 -6.49 -12.42 -3.99
C ALA A 145 -7.06 -10.99 -3.91
N LEU A 146 -8.02 -10.73 -3.01
CA LEU A 146 -8.59 -9.40 -2.80
C LEU A 146 -7.58 -8.41 -2.18
N ILE A 147 -6.77 -8.84 -1.20
CA ILE A 147 -5.70 -8.00 -0.62
C ILE A 147 -4.65 -7.68 -1.70
N ALA A 148 -4.26 -8.65 -2.52
CA ALA A 148 -3.33 -8.44 -3.63
C ALA A 148 -3.92 -7.50 -4.69
N ALA A 149 -5.19 -7.66 -5.07
CA ALA A 149 -5.87 -6.77 -6.00
C ALA A 149 -5.98 -5.33 -5.46
N HIS A 150 -6.32 -5.16 -4.18
CA HIS A 150 -6.33 -3.85 -3.51
C HIS A 150 -4.99 -3.12 -3.65
N ALA A 151 -3.88 -3.79 -3.34
CA ALA A 151 -2.53 -3.25 -3.47
C ALA A 151 -2.15 -2.94 -4.94
N LEU A 152 -2.46 -3.85 -5.87
CA LEU A 152 -2.19 -3.67 -7.30
C LEU A 152 -2.97 -2.51 -7.91
N PHE A 153 -4.27 -2.35 -7.57
CA PHE A 153 -5.07 -1.23 -8.06
C PHE A 153 -4.64 0.11 -7.43
N PHE A 154 -4.14 0.12 -6.19
CA PHE A 154 -3.54 1.32 -5.61
C PHE A 154 -2.24 1.70 -6.36
N GLY A 155 -1.37 0.73 -6.64
CA GLY A 155 -0.17 0.96 -7.46
C GLY A 155 -0.47 1.42 -8.88
N ALA A 156 -1.48 0.84 -9.53
CA ALA A 156 -1.93 1.26 -10.85
C ALA A 156 -2.46 2.70 -10.87
N GLU A 157 -3.04 3.18 -9.77
CA GLU A 157 -3.45 4.58 -9.62
C GLU A 157 -2.25 5.53 -9.51
N LEU A 158 -1.23 5.15 -8.73
CA LEU A 158 0.02 5.93 -8.64
C LEU A 158 0.68 6.05 -10.03
N VAL A 159 0.76 4.95 -10.79
CA VAL A 159 1.29 4.97 -12.17
C VAL A 159 0.47 5.86 -13.10
N ARG A 160 -0.86 5.94 -12.92
CA ARG A 160 -1.74 6.72 -13.80
C ARG A 160 -1.61 8.24 -13.58
N PHE A 161 -1.23 8.67 -12.38
CA PHE A 161 -0.98 10.08 -12.06
C PHE A 161 0.49 10.51 -12.20
N ASP A 162 1.42 9.57 -12.35
CA ASP A 162 2.81 9.87 -12.61
C ASP A 162 3.03 10.28 -14.09
N THR A 163 3.60 11.47 -14.30
CA THR A 163 3.91 12.02 -15.63
C THR A 163 5.30 11.61 -16.15
N ALA A 164 6.06 10.82 -15.40
CA ALA A 164 7.35 10.30 -15.80
C ALA A 164 7.24 9.18 -16.85
N ALA A 165 8.39 8.71 -17.36
CA ALA A 165 8.42 7.55 -18.23
C ALA A 165 7.84 6.32 -17.51
N TRP A 166 7.02 5.52 -18.22
CA TRP A 166 6.26 4.38 -17.67
C TRP A 166 7.07 3.46 -16.75
N ASN A 167 8.31 3.11 -17.11
CA ASN A 167 9.16 2.25 -16.31
C ASN A 167 9.54 2.88 -14.96
N SER A 168 9.77 4.20 -14.91
CA SER A 168 10.05 4.95 -13.69
C SER A 168 8.79 5.08 -12.82
N ALA A 169 7.63 5.31 -13.44
CA ALA A 169 6.34 5.33 -12.75
C ALA A 169 6.02 4.00 -12.08
N VAL A 170 6.18 2.89 -12.82
CA VAL A 170 5.99 1.52 -12.28
C VAL A 170 6.99 1.21 -11.17
N ALA A 171 8.26 1.64 -11.29
CA ALA A 171 9.26 1.45 -10.24
C ALA A 171 8.93 2.26 -8.97
N THR A 172 8.49 3.50 -9.11
CA THR A 172 8.09 4.38 -8.00
C THR A 172 6.86 3.82 -7.29
N ALA A 173 5.81 3.47 -8.04
CA ALA A 173 4.61 2.83 -7.50
C ALA A 173 4.92 1.48 -6.83
N PHE A 174 5.87 0.70 -7.34
CA PHE A 174 6.30 -0.53 -6.67
C PHE A 174 6.95 -0.23 -5.30
N VAL A 175 7.80 0.79 -5.21
CA VAL A 175 8.42 1.20 -3.94
C VAL A 175 7.35 1.68 -2.96
N GLU A 176 6.44 2.56 -3.38
CA GLU A 176 5.35 3.07 -2.53
C GLU A 176 4.41 1.98 -2.01
N VAL A 177 4.03 1.01 -2.86
CA VAL A 177 3.06 -0.03 -2.50
C VAL A 177 3.70 -1.18 -1.73
N PHE A 178 4.90 -1.62 -2.11
CA PHE A 178 5.49 -2.87 -1.62
C PHE A 178 6.72 -2.69 -0.72
N VAL A 179 7.45 -1.58 -0.78
CA VAL A 179 8.63 -1.39 0.08
C VAL A 179 8.23 -0.73 1.41
N PRO A 180 8.55 -1.32 2.57
CA PRO A 180 8.32 -0.69 3.87
C PRO A 180 9.04 0.66 3.98
N GLY A 181 8.27 1.71 4.27
CA GLY A 181 8.77 3.09 4.31
C GLY A 181 8.93 3.76 2.93
N GLY A 182 8.56 3.10 1.83
CA GLY A 182 8.59 3.67 0.49
C GLY A 182 7.53 4.77 0.24
N TYR A 183 6.44 4.75 1.02
CA TYR A 183 5.40 5.79 1.00
C TYR A 183 5.60 6.77 2.16
N ASP A 184 5.79 8.05 1.85
CA ASP A 184 6.33 9.04 2.77
C ASP A 184 5.34 10.15 3.18
N SER A 185 4.04 9.99 2.95
CA SER A 185 3.02 11.02 3.26
C SER A 185 2.01 10.63 4.36
N GLY A 186 1.62 11.63 5.15
CA GLY A 186 0.50 11.59 6.11
C GLY A 186 0.48 10.39 7.07
N THR A 187 -0.71 9.87 7.33
CA THR A 187 -0.93 8.62 8.09
C THR A 187 -0.43 7.38 7.34
N GLY A 188 -0.20 7.48 6.02
CA GLY A 188 0.32 6.41 5.18
C GLY A 188 1.68 5.88 5.64
N ARG A 189 2.53 6.74 6.22
CA ARG A 189 3.83 6.38 6.83
C ARG A 189 3.76 5.23 7.85
N ILE A 190 2.63 5.08 8.54
CA ILE A 190 2.38 4.01 9.53
C ILE A 190 1.41 2.98 8.94
N ALA A 191 0.34 3.46 8.31
CA ALA A 191 -0.75 2.60 7.87
C ALA A 191 -0.37 1.70 6.67
N ILE A 192 0.46 2.16 5.73
CA ILE A 192 0.92 1.32 4.61
C ILE A 192 1.84 0.19 5.11
N PRO A 193 2.88 0.43 5.94
CA PRO A 193 3.66 -0.65 6.54
C PRO A 193 2.84 -1.70 7.31
N VAL A 194 1.76 -1.29 8.01
CA VAL A 194 0.83 -2.23 8.66
C VAL A 194 0.08 -3.09 7.63
N GLY A 195 -0.36 -2.50 6.52
CA GLY A 195 -1.00 -3.23 5.40
C GLY A 195 -0.04 -4.16 4.65
N GLN A 196 1.18 -3.71 4.39
CA GLN A 196 2.26 -4.51 3.81
C GLN A 196 2.60 -5.72 4.70
N ALA A 197 2.73 -5.51 6.02
CA ALA A 197 2.94 -6.59 6.98
C ALA A 197 1.77 -7.60 6.97
N ALA A 198 0.52 -7.13 6.87
CA ALA A 198 -0.64 -8.02 6.71
C ALA A 198 -0.54 -8.85 5.41
N LEU A 199 -0.27 -8.23 4.26
CA LEU A 199 -0.10 -8.92 2.97
C LEU A 199 1.03 -9.95 3.00
N TYR A 200 2.21 -9.58 3.53
CA TYR A 200 3.39 -10.44 3.61
C TYR A 200 3.25 -11.60 4.60
N LEU A 201 2.38 -11.49 5.60
CA LEU A 201 2.00 -12.60 6.46
C LEU A 201 0.87 -13.45 5.84
N ALA A 202 -0.10 -12.83 5.15
CA ALA A 202 -1.26 -13.50 4.56
C ALA A 202 -0.87 -14.59 3.55
N ILE A 203 0.00 -14.25 2.60
CA ILE A 203 0.43 -15.14 1.50
C ILE A 203 1.05 -16.44 2.06
N PRO A 204 2.15 -16.41 2.84
CA PRO A 204 2.78 -17.64 3.32
C PRO A 204 1.90 -18.40 4.32
N LEU A 205 1.20 -17.72 5.24
CA LEU A 205 0.39 -18.39 6.26
C LEU A 205 -0.86 -19.08 5.67
N GLY A 206 -1.49 -18.50 4.65
CA GLY A 206 -2.62 -19.11 3.95
C GLY A 206 -2.19 -20.30 3.08
N LEU A 207 -1.12 -20.14 2.29
CA LEU A 207 -0.59 -21.23 1.45
C LEU A 207 0.03 -22.37 2.27
N LEU A 208 0.40 -22.12 3.52
CA LEU A 208 0.96 -23.11 4.46
C LEU A 208 0.11 -24.39 4.59
N PHE A 209 -1.22 -24.29 4.40
CA PHE A 209 -2.10 -25.44 4.43
C PHE A 209 -1.69 -26.54 3.43
N TYR A 210 -1.27 -26.17 2.23
CA TYR A 210 -0.94 -27.14 1.17
C TYR A 210 0.42 -27.83 1.42
N VAL A 211 1.33 -27.17 2.12
CA VAL A 211 2.64 -27.73 2.55
C VAL A 211 2.63 -28.31 3.97
N ARG A 212 1.48 -28.33 4.67
CA ARG A 212 1.35 -28.81 6.06
C ARG A 212 1.91 -30.22 6.32
N HIS A 213 1.96 -31.04 5.27
CA HIS A 213 2.51 -32.39 5.30
C HIS A 213 4.04 -32.44 5.49
N ARG A 214 4.78 -31.40 5.08
CA ARG A 214 6.24 -31.32 5.22
C ARG A 214 6.67 -30.78 6.59
N ILE A 215 5.95 -29.77 7.09
CA ILE A 215 6.27 -29.09 8.37
C ILE A 215 5.67 -29.76 9.61
N GLY A 216 4.74 -30.71 9.40
CA GLY A 216 4.07 -31.45 10.46
C GLY A 216 2.91 -30.70 11.16
N PRO A 217 1.96 -31.45 11.77
CA PRO A 217 0.71 -30.91 12.30
C PRO A 217 0.85 -30.12 13.61
N LYS A 218 2.02 -30.14 14.27
CA LYS A 218 2.32 -29.27 15.42
C LYS A 218 2.67 -27.86 14.93
N THR A 219 3.72 -27.77 14.11
CA THR A 219 4.24 -26.53 13.50
C THR A 219 3.17 -25.78 12.71
N TRP A 220 2.44 -26.48 11.83
CA TRP A 220 1.34 -25.88 11.06
C TRP A 220 0.29 -25.20 11.96
N ARG A 221 -0.09 -25.82 13.09
CA ARG A 221 -1.08 -25.23 14.02
C ARG A 221 -0.53 -24.01 14.78
N VAL A 222 0.77 -23.94 15.04
CA VAL A 222 1.38 -22.76 15.68
C VAL A 222 1.38 -21.60 14.69
N LEU A 223 1.88 -21.82 13.48
CA LEU A 223 1.92 -20.80 12.43
C LEU A 223 0.51 -20.34 12.01
N HIS A 224 -0.43 -21.27 11.85
CA HIS A 224 -1.82 -20.92 11.51
C HIS A 224 -2.54 -20.13 12.62
N ARG A 225 -2.15 -20.26 13.92
CA ARG A 225 -2.67 -19.38 14.98
C ARG A 225 -2.26 -17.93 14.77
N CYS A 226 -1.13 -17.66 14.14
CA CYS A 226 -0.68 -16.30 13.82
C CYS A 226 -1.51 -15.65 12.70
N VAL A 227 -2.40 -16.37 12.00
CA VAL A 227 -3.32 -15.78 11.00
C VAL A 227 -4.26 -14.75 11.66
N ILE A 228 -4.55 -14.85 12.95
CA ILE A 228 -5.30 -13.79 13.65
C ILE A 228 -4.56 -12.45 13.67
N VAL A 229 -3.22 -12.45 13.63
CA VAL A 229 -2.40 -11.24 13.54
C VAL A 229 -2.58 -10.58 12.18
N VAL A 230 -2.69 -11.36 11.09
CA VAL A 230 -3.02 -10.83 9.75
C VAL A 230 -4.34 -10.07 9.81
N TYR A 231 -5.37 -10.67 10.40
CA TYR A 231 -6.68 -10.01 10.53
C TYR A 231 -6.63 -8.74 11.39
N VAL A 232 -5.95 -8.77 12.54
CA VAL A 232 -5.76 -7.60 13.39
C VAL A 232 -5.02 -6.49 12.65
N LEU A 233 -3.93 -6.80 11.93
CA LEU A 233 -3.21 -5.84 11.11
C LEU A 233 -4.08 -5.30 9.97
N SER A 234 -4.94 -6.11 9.34
CA SER A 234 -5.90 -5.64 8.34
C SER A 234 -6.94 -4.68 8.93
N VAL A 235 -7.50 -4.98 10.10
CA VAL A 235 -8.42 -4.08 10.81
C VAL A 235 -7.72 -2.78 11.20
N TRP A 236 -6.48 -2.84 11.72
CA TRP A 236 -5.70 -1.63 12.05
C TRP A 236 -5.32 -0.82 10.82
N HIS A 237 -4.89 -1.45 9.73
CA HIS A 237 -4.68 -0.78 8.45
C HIS A 237 -5.96 -0.04 8.03
N THR A 238 -7.12 -0.69 8.07
CA THR A 238 -8.41 -0.05 7.76
C THR A 238 -8.83 1.02 8.78
N LEU A 239 -8.51 0.91 10.07
CA LEU A 239 -8.84 1.97 11.06
C LEU A 239 -7.89 3.18 11.00
N LEU A 240 -6.66 2.99 10.49
CA LEU A 240 -5.67 4.04 10.26
C LEU A 240 -5.87 4.76 8.91
N TYR A 241 -6.37 4.08 7.88
CA TYR A 241 -6.66 4.66 6.55
C TYR A 241 -8.13 5.03 6.32
N GLY A 242 -9.05 4.23 6.84
CA GLY A 242 -10.37 4.04 6.25
C GLY A 242 -11.40 5.10 6.64
N THR A 243 -11.88 5.95 5.74
CA THR A 243 -11.43 6.20 4.36
C THR A 243 -11.49 7.71 4.09
N ASN A 244 -10.33 8.36 4.25
CA ASN A 244 -10.04 9.76 3.87
C ASN A 244 -10.61 10.89 4.74
N VAL A 245 -11.44 10.65 5.76
CA VAL A 245 -11.11 11.17 7.12
C VAL A 245 -11.94 10.59 8.27
N TRP A 246 -11.26 10.63 9.41
CA TRP A 246 -11.73 10.57 10.79
C TRP A 246 -12.92 11.52 11.05
N TYR A 247 -14.14 11.09 10.74
CA TYR A 247 -15.33 11.63 11.37
C TYR A 247 -16.08 10.54 12.12
N ASP A 248 -16.58 10.90 13.29
CA ASP A 248 -17.46 10.05 14.11
C ASP A 248 -18.68 9.59 13.26
N GLY A 249 -19.10 8.33 13.44
CA GLY A 249 -20.37 7.87 12.88
C GLY A 249 -20.45 6.39 12.53
N TRP A 250 -21.63 6.01 12.02
CA TRP A 250 -22.06 4.63 11.82
C TRP A 250 -21.06 3.73 11.08
N PHE A 251 -20.32 4.27 10.10
CA PHE A 251 -19.36 3.51 9.32
C PHE A 251 -18.19 2.97 10.16
N ARG A 252 -17.57 3.84 10.97
CA ARG A 252 -16.44 3.49 11.84
C ARG A 252 -16.90 2.64 13.02
N THR A 253 -18.05 2.99 13.60
CA THR A 253 -18.75 2.16 14.59
C THR A 253 -19.07 0.76 14.04
N GLY A 254 -19.43 0.65 12.75
CA GLY A 254 -19.63 -0.62 12.03
C GLY A 254 -18.38 -1.52 11.98
N VAL A 255 -17.19 -0.93 11.77
CA VAL A 255 -15.93 -1.68 11.81
C VAL A 255 -15.68 -2.27 13.20
N TRP A 256 -15.99 -1.53 14.26
CA TRP A 256 -15.91 -2.02 15.65
C TRP A 256 -16.96 -3.09 15.96
N LEU A 257 -18.21 -2.91 15.52
CA LEU A 257 -19.28 -3.90 15.64
C LEU A 257 -18.90 -5.26 15.05
N LEU A 258 -18.24 -5.27 13.88
CA LEU A 258 -17.75 -6.51 13.24
C LEU A 258 -16.71 -7.27 14.09
N GLN A 259 -16.05 -6.63 15.05
CA GLN A 259 -15.10 -7.29 15.94
C GLN A 259 -15.77 -8.09 17.06
N LEU A 260 -17.00 -7.74 17.46
CA LEU A 260 -17.71 -8.38 18.58
C LEU A 260 -17.91 -9.89 18.36
N PRO A 261 -18.39 -10.40 17.20
CA PRO A 261 -18.51 -11.83 16.97
C PRO A 261 -17.17 -12.58 17.02
N ILE A 262 -16.08 -11.96 16.54
CA ILE A 262 -14.74 -12.56 16.56
C ILE A 262 -14.23 -12.65 18.00
N ALA A 263 -14.31 -11.57 18.77
CA ALA A 263 -13.91 -11.56 20.18
C ALA A 263 -14.73 -12.55 21.03
N ALA A 264 -16.05 -12.61 20.82
CA ALA A 264 -16.93 -13.55 21.51
C ALA A 264 -16.62 -15.01 21.15
N LEU A 265 -16.46 -15.35 19.86
CA LEU A 265 -16.10 -16.71 19.43
C LEU A 265 -14.70 -17.12 19.89
N LEU A 266 -13.73 -16.18 19.90
CA LEU A 266 -12.39 -16.43 20.43
C LEU A 266 -12.44 -16.69 21.94
N LEU A 267 -13.20 -15.91 22.71
CA LEU A 267 -13.40 -16.12 24.14
C LEU A 267 -14.06 -17.49 24.40
N LEU A 268 -15.14 -17.82 23.70
CA LEU A 268 -15.81 -19.12 23.78
C LEU A 268 -14.84 -20.28 23.46
N ARG A 269 -13.98 -20.15 22.44
CA ARG A 269 -12.96 -21.14 22.10
C ARG A 269 -11.87 -21.27 23.15
N LEU A 270 -11.54 -20.21 23.90
CA LEU A 270 -10.61 -20.26 25.03
C LEU A 270 -11.26 -20.82 26.30
N LEU A 271 -12.54 -20.54 26.55
CA LEU A 271 -13.29 -21.08 27.70
C LEU A 271 -13.67 -22.55 27.51
N ARG A 272 -14.02 -22.98 26.28
CA ARG A 272 -14.40 -24.35 25.91
C ARG A 272 -13.39 -24.96 24.92
N PRO A 273 -12.13 -25.22 25.33
CA PRO A 273 -11.10 -25.71 24.43
C PRO A 273 -11.32 -27.19 24.03
N ALA A 274 -11.18 -27.49 22.75
CA ALA A 274 -11.40 -28.83 22.19
C ALA A 274 -10.39 -29.91 22.64
N ARG A 275 -9.27 -29.52 23.27
CA ARG A 275 -8.20 -30.46 23.72
C ARG A 275 -8.01 -30.36 25.23
N ARG A 276 -7.90 -31.51 25.91
CA ARG A 276 -7.58 -31.58 27.36
C ARG A 276 -6.33 -30.77 27.70
N SER A 277 -5.31 -30.80 26.84
CA SER A 277 -4.06 -30.04 27.01
C SER A 277 -4.21 -28.51 26.99
N GLU A 278 -5.33 -27.98 26.50
CA GLU A 278 -5.63 -26.53 26.39
C GLU A 278 -6.60 -26.04 27.50
N LYS A 279 -7.16 -26.94 28.33
CA LYS A 279 -7.96 -26.57 29.51
C LYS A 279 -7.14 -25.76 30.51
N LEU A 280 -7.79 -24.88 31.27
CA LEU A 280 -7.18 -24.27 32.45
C LEU A 280 -7.31 -25.25 33.62
N PRO A 281 -6.20 -25.65 34.28
CA PRO A 281 -6.28 -26.33 35.58
C PRO A 281 -6.85 -25.40 36.64
N GLY A 282 -7.55 -25.95 37.65
CA GLY A 282 -8.15 -25.16 38.73
C GLY A 282 -7.13 -24.38 39.56
N SER A 283 -5.90 -24.87 39.66
CA SER A 283 -4.77 -24.24 40.35
C SER A 283 -3.50 -24.23 39.49
N PRO A 284 -2.54 -23.32 39.72
CA PRO A 284 -1.21 -23.41 39.12
C PRO A 284 -0.50 -24.69 39.56
N GLY A 285 0.10 -25.43 38.61
CA GLY A 285 0.93 -26.60 38.95
C GLY A 285 2.25 -26.20 39.63
N ALA A 286 2.84 -27.08 40.43
CA ALA A 286 4.00 -26.76 41.25
C ALA A 286 5.26 -26.32 40.46
N SER A 287 5.51 -26.88 39.27
CA SER A 287 6.69 -26.54 38.49
C SER A 287 6.61 -25.13 37.86
N ALA A 288 7.75 -24.46 37.70
CA ALA A 288 7.81 -23.13 37.07
C ALA A 288 7.14 -23.10 35.68
N GLY A 289 7.41 -24.10 34.84
CA GLY A 289 6.78 -24.23 33.52
C GLY A 289 5.25 -24.44 33.59
N ALA A 290 4.74 -25.12 34.61
CA ALA A 290 3.30 -25.27 34.82
C ALA A 290 2.65 -23.95 35.28
N ARG A 291 3.30 -23.18 36.16
CA ARG A 291 2.86 -21.84 36.57
C ARG A 291 2.81 -20.88 35.38
N THR A 292 3.87 -20.80 34.57
CA THR A 292 3.89 -19.97 33.35
C THR A 292 2.82 -20.42 32.35
N GLY A 293 2.67 -21.72 32.14
CA GLY A 293 1.64 -22.28 31.27
C GLY A 293 0.20 -22.02 31.74
N TRP A 294 -0.03 -21.96 33.05
CA TRP A 294 -1.31 -21.57 33.65
C TRP A 294 -1.56 -20.06 33.49
N ALA A 295 -0.56 -19.24 33.84
CA ALA A 295 -0.65 -17.78 33.77
C ALA A 295 -0.92 -17.28 32.35
N LEU A 296 -0.22 -17.80 31.33
CA LEU A 296 -0.47 -17.49 29.93
C LEU A 296 -1.90 -17.85 29.47
N ARG A 297 -2.46 -18.95 29.99
CA ARG A 297 -3.83 -19.38 29.67
C ARG A 297 -4.88 -18.54 30.37
N LEU A 298 -4.65 -18.11 31.61
CA LEU A 298 -5.55 -17.21 32.32
C LEU A 298 -5.49 -15.81 31.70
N GLY A 299 -4.28 -15.24 31.56
CA GLY A 299 -4.05 -13.93 30.94
C GLY A 299 -4.65 -13.84 29.53
N GLY A 300 -4.47 -14.87 28.69
CA GLY A 300 -5.09 -14.91 27.36
C GLY A 300 -6.63 -14.89 27.37
N ARG A 301 -7.28 -15.40 28.42
CA ARG A 301 -8.75 -15.29 28.59
C ARG A 301 -9.15 -13.90 29.08
N LEU A 302 -8.44 -13.38 30.09
CA LEU A 302 -8.69 -12.06 30.66
C LEU A 302 -8.50 -10.95 29.61
N VAL A 303 -7.45 -11.02 28.80
CA VAL A 303 -7.21 -10.07 27.69
C VAL A 303 -8.35 -10.11 26.66
N VAL A 304 -8.78 -11.30 26.20
CA VAL A 304 -9.87 -11.39 25.21
C VAL A 304 -11.23 -10.95 25.82
N ALA A 305 -11.47 -11.22 27.11
CA ALA A 305 -12.65 -10.72 27.81
C ALA A 305 -12.63 -9.19 27.96
N ALA A 306 -11.49 -8.61 28.34
CA ALA A 306 -11.30 -7.17 28.43
C ALA A 306 -11.46 -6.48 27.07
N VAL A 307 -10.91 -7.06 25.99
CA VAL A 307 -11.13 -6.59 24.61
C VAL A 307 -12.61 -6.65 24.24
N LEU A 308 -13.33 -7.72 24.55
CA LEU A 308 -14.77 -7.81 24.29
C LEU A 308 -15.56 -6.73 25.03
N VAL A 309 -15.26 -6.49 26.32
CA VAL A 309 -15.89 -5.40 27.11
C VAL A 309 -15.56 -4.03 26.53
N ALA A 310 -14.29 -3.79 26.15
CA ALA A 310 -13.87 -2.53 25.53
C ALA A 310 -14.57 -2.28 24.19
N LEU A 311 -14.72 -3.31 23.35
CA LEU A 311 -15.47 -3.22 22.09
C LEU A 311 -16.94 -2.86 22.33
N VAL A 312 -17.60 -3.49 23.32
CA VAL A 312 -18.99 -3.15 23.69
C VAL A 312 -19.07 -1.72 24.20
N ALA A 313 -18.14 -1.27 25.04
CA ALA A 313 -18.11 0.10 25.56
C ALA A 313 -17.87 1.15 24.45
N VAL A 314 -16.98 0.87 23.50
CA VAL A 314 -16.72 1.73 22.32
C VAL A 314 -17.99 1.88 21.48
N VAL A 315 -18.64 0.77 21.15
CA VAL A 315 -19.88 0.76 20.36
C VAL A 315 -21.03 1.47 21.10
N ALA A 316 -21.25 1.15 22.38
CA ALA A 316 -22.37 1.68 23.15
C ALA A 316 -22.21 3.18 23.50
N SER A 317 -20.97 3.66 23.65
CA SER A 317 -20.70 5.08 23.95
C SER A 317 -20.55 5.96 22.71
N GLY A 318 -20.48 5.38 21.51
CA GLY A 318 -20.18 6.09 20.26
C GLY A 318 -18.75 6.65 20.19
N ARG A 319 -17.90 6.45 21.21
CA ARG A 319 -16.52 6.93 21.24
C ARG A 319 -15.60 6.00 20.44
N ASP A 320 -15.83 5.92 19.14
CA ASP A 320 -15.09 5.05 18.21
C ASP A 320 -13.70 5.60 17.80
N GLY A 321 -13.33 6.77 18.33
CA GLY A 321 -12.04 7.41 18.08
C GLY A 321 -11.95 8.14 16.74
N GLY A 322 -13.09 8.52 16.14
CA GLY A 322 -13.13 9.52 15.08
C GLY A 322 -12.79 10.94 15.58
N ARG A 323 -13.08 11.94 14.73
CA ARG A 323 -13.14 13.35 15.14
C ARG A 323 -14.59 13.81 15.01
N SER A 324 -15.03 14.71 15.86
CA SER A 324 -16.37 15.28 15.73
C SER A 324 -16.45 16.24 14.55
N ARG A 325 -17.54 16.16 13.78
CA ARG A 325 -17.86 17.21 12.79
C ARG A 325 -18.22 18.49 13.55
N ALA A 326 -17.79 19.64 13.05
CA ALA A 326 -18.29 20.92 13.55
C ALA A 326 -19.82 21.00 13.37
N PRO A 327 -20.59 21.46 14.37
CA PRO A 327 -22.01 21.71 14.19
C PRO A 327 -22.22 22.81 13.14
N GLY A 328 -23.01 22.53 12.10
CA GLY A 328 -23.19 23.44 10.96
C GLY A 328 -22.62 22.90 9.64
N GLY A 329 -22.88 21.63 9.33
CA GLY A 329 -22.59 21.04 8.01
C GLY A 329 -23.51 21.57 6.91
N HIS A 330 -23.44 22.87 6.62
CA HIS A 330 -24.01 23.45 5.41
C HIS A 330 -22.99 23.44 4.27
N LEU A 331 -23.49 23.06 3.09
CA LEU A 331 -22.76 23.01 1.84
C LEU A 331 -22.28 24.41 1.42
N LEU A 332 -20.97 24.57 1.27
CA LEU A 332 -20.39 25.38 0.20
C LEU A 332 -20.15 24.37 -0.96
N HIS A 333 -20.97 24.23 -2.00
CA HIS A 333 -22.09 25.06 -2.47
C HIS A 333 -23.22 24.18 -3.04
N PRO A 334 -24.51 24.49 -2.83
CA PRO A 334 -25.53 24.21 -3.83
C PRO A 334 -25.35 25.24 -4.96
N GLN A 335 -25.10 24.79 -6.20
CA GLN A 335 -25.25 25.63 -7.39
C GLN A 335 -26.72 26.12 -7.46
N PRO A 336 -27.01 27.43 -7.31
CA PRO A 336 -28.37 27.92 -7.40
C PRO A 336 -28.79 27.84 -8.87
N ARG A 337 -29.82 27.04 -9.15
CA ARG A 337 -30.49 27.07 -10.45
C ARG A 337 -31.10 28.47 -10.60
N LEU A 338 -30.58 29.26 -11.53
CA LEU A 338 -30.98 30.66 -11.73
C LEU A 338 -32.49 30.77 -11.92
N THR A 339 -33.15 31.43 -10.97
CA THR A 339 -34.48 32.03 -11.14
C THR A 339 -34.32 33.54 -11.00
N PRO A 340 -34.76 34.35 -11.98
CA PRO A 340 -34.52 35.78 -11.97
C PRO A 340 -35.61 36.50 -11.17
N ALA A 341 -35.41 36.65 -9.86
CA ALA A 341 -36.20 37.60 -9.07
C ALA A 341 -35.45 38.06 -7.81
N ASP A 342 -35.51 39.38 -7.64
CA ASP A 342 -35.27 40.19 -6.45
C ASP A 342 -33.84 40.42 -5.94
N THR A 343 -33.70 41.60 -5.35
CA THR A 343 -32.45 42.32 -5.11
C THR A 343 -32.37 42.69 -3.63
N THR A 344 -31.19 43.12 -3.17
CA THR A 344 -30.97 43.72 -1.84
C THR A 344 -31.09 42.82 -0.61
N GLU A 345 -30.19 41.83 -0.49
CA GLU A 345 -29.52 41.57 0.80
C GLU A 345 -28.13 40.92 0.58
N ARG A 346 -27.10 41.38 1.32
CA ARG A 346 -25.74 40.81 1.24
C ARG A 346 -25.59 39.63 2.20
N PRO A 347 -25.26 38.41 1.74
CA PRO A 347 -24.98 37.29 2.64
C PRO A 347 -23.71 37.54 3.46
N SER A 348 -23.70 37.04 4.69
CA SER A 348 -22.68 37.31 5.70
C SER A 348 -21.35 36.61 5.42
N ALA A 349 -20.26 37.35 5.63
CA ALA A 349 -18.91 36.99 5.21
C ALA A 349 -18.33 35.73 5.91
N THR A 350 -17.52 34.98 5.17
CA THR A 350 -16.84 33.76 5.63
C THR A 350 -15.78 34.04 6.72
N PRO A 351 -15.33 33.03 7.50
CA PRO A 351 -14.22 33.19 8.44
C PRO A 351 -12.90 33.68 7.79
N TYR A 352 -12.70 33.36 6.51
CA TYR A 352 -11.58 33.83 5.69
C TYR A 352 -11.70 35.33 5.40
N GLU A 353 -12.88 35.80 5.00
CA GLU A 353 -13.11 37.24 4.74
C GLU A 353 -13.04 38.11 6.00
N ARG A 354 -13.36 37.55 7.17
CA ARG A 354 -13.15 38.21 8.48
C ARG A 354 -11.68 38.48 8.81
N ARG A 355 -10.74 37.87 8.08
CA ARG A 355 -9.29 37.99 8.30
C ARG A 355 -8.55 38.58 7.09
N ARG A 356 -9.25 39.33 6.22
CA ARG A 356 -8.64 40.19 5.20
C ARG A 356 -7.73 41.23 5.90
N PRO A 357 -6.46 41.42 5.48
CA PRO A 357 -5.71 42.62 5.84
C PRO A 357 -6.45 43.84 5.30
N ALA A 358 -6.57 44.90 6.11
CA ALA A 358 -7.44 46.07 5.83
C ALA A 358 -7.04 46.88 4.58
N THR A 359 -5.91 46.55 3.93
CA THR A 359 -5.34 47.23 2.77
C THR A 359 -6.03 46.92 1.44
N TYR A 360 -6.88 45.88 1.34
CA TYR A 360 -7.47 45.41 0.08
C TYR A 360 -9.00 45.56 0.03
N ALA A 361 -9.49 46.77 0.31
CA ALA A 361 -10.92 47.07 0.26
C ALA A 361 -11.24 48.50 -0.19
N ARG A 362 -11.01 48.80 -1.50
CA ARG A 362 -11.87 49.66 -2.37
C ARG A 362 -11.13 50.04 -3.67
N GLY A 363 -11.67 49.64 -4.82
CA GLY A 363 -11.38 50.31 -6.11
C GLY A 363 -10.17 49.85 -6.93
N MET A 364 -9.82 48.56 -6.94
CA MET A 364 -8.83 48.02 -7.87
C MET A 364 -9.47 47.52 -9.16
N THR A 365 -8.83 47.81 -10.29
CA THR A 365 -9.11 47.09 -11.55
C THR A 365 -8.30 45.80 -11.56
N THR A 366 -8.49 44.93 -12.56
CA THR A 366 -7.68 43.70 -12.70
C THR A 366 -6.16 43.95 -12.87
N ASN A 367 -5.74 45.20 -13.05
CA ASN A 367 -4.34 45.63 -13.16
C ASN A 367 -3.62 45.82 -11.80
N ASP A 368 -4.28 45.67 -10.66
CA ASP A 368 -3.66 45.91 -9.34
C ASP A 368 -3.53 44.64 -8.47
N LEU A 369 -3.98 43.49 -8.98
CA LEU A 369 -4.02 42.23 -8.21
C LEU A 369 -2.62 41.66 -7.96
N PRO A 370 -2.31 41.15 -6.75
CA PRO A 370 -0.99 40.69 -6.37
C PRO A 370 -0.49 39.50 -7.20
N VAL A 371 0.82 39.45 -7.40
CA VAL A 371 1.55 38.23 -7.72
C VAL A 371 1.66 37.42 -6.43
N ILE A 372 1.20 36.16 -6.42
CA ILE A 372 1.30 35.28 -5.26
C ILE A 372 2.54 34.38 -5.39
N ALA A 373 3.39 34.34 -4.38
CA ALA A 373 4.52 33.42 -4.28
C ALA A 373 4.24 32.36 -3.19
N ALA A 374 4.03 31.10 -3.59
CA ALA A 374 3.81 30.00 -2.65
C ALA A 374 5.15 29.45 -2.13
N VAL A 375 5.37 29.56 -0.81
CA VAL A 375 6.62 29.14 -0.15
C VAL A 375 6.41 28.00 0.83
N ASP A 376 7.36 27.06 0.86
CA ASP A 376 7.34 25.90 1.76
C ASP A 376 8.71 25.58 2.38
N GLY A 377 9.75 26.38 2.11
CA GLY A 377 11.12 26.19 2.59
C GLY A 377 12.00 25.30 1.70
N SER A 378 11.45 24.66 0.67
CA SER A 378 12.25 23.93 -0.32
C SER A 378 13.12 24.87 -1.18
N THR A 379 14.10 24.30 -1.90
CA THR A 379 14.90 25.07 -2.87
C THR A 379 14.05 25.57 -4.05
N HIS A 380 13.09 24.75 -4.51
CA HIS A 380 12.19 25.09 -5.62
C HIS A 380 11.23 26.23 -5.27
N SER A 381 10.72 26.27 -4.04
CA SER A 381 9.85 27.39 -3.63
C SER A 381 10.64 28.69 -3.37
N ARG A 382 11.94 28.59 -3.03
CA ARG A 382 12.84 29.76 -3.04
C ARG A 382 13.11 30.28 -4.46
N GLN A 383 13.36 29.41 -5.43
CA GLN A 383 13.47 29.81 -6.85
C GLN A 383 12.17 30.43 -7.38
N ALA A 384 11.02 29.87 -7.00
CA ALA A 384 9.71 30.43 -7.32
C ALA A 384 9.51 31.83 -6.74
N LEU A 385 9.92 32.06 -5.49
CA LEU A 385 9.91 33.38 -4.86
C LEU A 385 10.84 34.38 -5.58
N ASP A 386 12.02 33.95 -6.02
CA ASP A 386 12.96 34.79 -6.77
C ASP A 386 12.42 35.18 -8.16
N TRP A 387 11.67 34.27 -8.79
CA TRP A 387 10.97 34.54 -10.05
C TRP A 387 9.80 35.49 -9.83
N ALA A 388 8.95 35.21 -8.84
CA ALA A 388 7.78 36.02 -8.47
C ALA A 388 8.15 37.45 -8.07
N THR A 389 9.24 37.62 -7.29
CA THR A 389 9.76 38.94 -6.91
C THR A 389 10.14 39.77 -8.13
N ARG A 390 10.85 39.17 -9.11
CA ARG A 390 11.22 39.86 -10.36
C ARG A 390 10.00 40.15 -11.23
N GLU A 391 9.00 39.27 -11.25
CA GLU A 391 7.77 39.49 -12.04
C GLU A 391 6.87 40.57 -11.45
N ALA A 392 6.73 40.61 -10.12
CA ALA A 392 6.01 41.68 -9.41
C ALA A 392 6.62 43.06 -9.74
N VAL A 393 7.95 43.19 -9.66
CA VAL A 393 8.67 44.41 -10.06
C VAL A 393 8.46 44.75 -11.53
N ARG A 394 8.61 43.78 -12.45
CA ARG A 394 8.42 44.01 -13.90
C ARG A 394 7.02 44.51 -14.26
N ARG A 395 5.99 44.09 -13.51
CA ARG A 395 4.60 44.47 -13.76
C ARG A 395 4.11 45.65 -12.91
N GLY A 396 4.92 46.14 -11.96
CA GLY A 396 4.49 47.14 -10.97
C GLY A 396 3.43 46.63 -9.99
N LEU A 397 3.34 45.30 -9.78
CA LEU A 397 2.27 44.66 -9.00
C LEU A 397 2.72 44.37 -7.56
N PRO A 398 1.79 44.34 -6.58
CA PRO A 398 2.09 43.88 -5.23
C PRO A 398 2.55 42.42 -5.21
N LEU A 399 3.43 42.07 -4.26
CA LEU A 399 3.83 40.68 -4.00
C LEU A 399 3.20 40.18 -2.70
N LEU A 400 2.53 39.03 -2.76
CA LEU A 400 2.00 38.32 -1.59
C LEU A 400 2.71 36.96 -1.43
N ILE A 401 3.48 36.82 -0.35
CA ILE A 401 4.19 35.57 -0.02
C ILE A 401 3.29 34.71 0.87
N VAL A 402 2.97 33.50 0.43
CA VAL A 402 1.99 32.62 1.11
C VAL A 402 2.65 31.32 1.55
N HIS A 403 2.56 31.00 2.84
CA HIS A 403 2.90 29.69 3.36
C HIS A 403 1.66 28.98 3.90
N VAL A 404 1.11 28.03 3.14
CA VAL A 404 -0.05 27.25 3.61
C VAL A 404 0.42 26.24 4.64
N ARG A 405 0.04 26.46 5.91
CA ARG A 405 0.27 25.54 7.03
C ARG A 405 -0.63 24.33 6.83
N PRO A 406 -0.10 23.11 6.60
CA PRO A 406 -0.96 21.98 6.23
C PRO A 406 -1.80 21.48 7.42
N LEU A 407 -3.13 21.40 7.25
CA LEU A 407 -4.06 20.76 8.20
C LEU A 407 -3.67 19.31 8.59
N THR A 408 -2.82 18.67 7.79
CA THR A 408 -2.35 17.29 7.98
C THR A 408 -1.12 17.18 8.90
N ARG A 409 -0.45 18.29 9.25
CA ARG A 409 0.73 18.31 10.14
C ARG A 409 0.29 18.31 11.61
N GLN A 410 0.60 17.24 12.34
CA GLN A 410 0.33 17.10 13.78
C GLN A 410 1.36 17.88 14.61
N VAL A 411 1.28 19.22 14.56
CA VAL A 411 2.04 20.15 15.40
C VAL A 411 1.03 21.07 16.09
N ASP A 412 1.33 21.50 17.32
CA ASP A 412 0.45 22.42 18.03
C ASP A 412 0.36 23.78 17.30
N GLU A 413 -0.74 24.50 17.54
CA GLU A 413 -1.04 25.72 16.79
C GLU A 413 0.02 26.82 16.99
N GLU A 414 0.64 26.89 18.17
CA GLU A 414 1.64 27.90 18.46
C GLU A 414 2.99 27.59 17.79
N THR A 415 3.50 26.37 17.93
CA THR A 415 4.72 25.93 17.22
C THR A 415 4.52 26.03 15.70
N GLY A 416 3.39 25.55 15.18
CA GLY A 416 3.09 25.61 13.75
C GLY A 416 2.92 27.04 13.22
N ARG A 417 2.53 28.00 14.07
CA ARG A 417 2.53 29.43 13.73
C ARG A 417 3.94 30.01 13.74
N ARG A 418 4.75 29.73 14.77
CA ARG A 418 6.15 30.18 14.88
C ARG A 418 7.01 29.66 13.72
N GLU A 419 6.85 28.40 13.31
CA GLU A 419 7.51 27.82 12.12
C GLU A 419 7.17 28.61 10.84
N ALA A 420 5.88 28.93 10.64
CA ALA A 420 5.41 29.69 9.49
C ALA A 420 5.91 31.14 9.48
N GLU A 421 5.90 31.80 10.63
CA GLU A 421 6.41 33.18 10.81
C GLU A 421 7.92 33.25 10.51
N ALA A 422 8.71 32.28 10.97
CA ALA A 422 10.14 32.21 10.67
C ALA A 422 10.42 32.01 9.17
N LEU A 423 9.68 31.11 8.50
CA LEU A 423 9.80 30.87 7.06
C LEU A 423 9.38 32.09 6.22
N LEU A 424 8.30 32.77 6.61
CA LEU A 424 7.84 33.99 5.93
C LEU A 424 8.81 35.15 6.13
N ALA A 425 9.37 35.32 7.34
CA ALA A 425 10.39 36.34 7.60
C ALA A 425 11.66 36.12 6.76
N GLU A 426 12.10 34.86 6.60
CA GLU A 426 13.21 34.51 5.71
C GLU A 426 12.88 34.77 4.23
N SER A 427 11.64 34.46 3.82
CA SER A 427 11.17 34.73 2.46
C SER A 427 11.13 36.23 2.15
N VAL A 428 10.68 37.07 3.09
CA VAL A 428 10.71 38.53 2.96
C VAL A 428 12.15 39.04 2.86
N ARG A 429 13.07 38.57 3.70
CA ARG A 429 14.51 38.92 3.60
C ARG A 429 15.06 38.58 2.21
N ARG A 430 14.77 37.38 1.70
CA ARG A 430 15.23 36.94 0.37
C ARG A 430 14.66 37.81 -0.76
N SER A 431 13.38 38.17 -0.70
CA SER A 431 12.76 39.07 -1.69
C SER A 431 13.40 40.48 -1.66
N ALA A 432 13.71 41.01 -0.47
CA ALA A 432 14.39 42.31 -0.32
C ALA A 432 15.82 42.33 -0.89
N LEU A 433 16.55 41.19 -0.91
CA LEU A 433 17.86 41.09 -1.59
C LEU A 433 17.77 41.20 -3.12
N ILE A 434 16.60 40.92 -3.70
CA ILE A 434 16.34 40.96 -5.15
C ILE A 434 15.71 42.31 -5.55
N ALA A 435 14.83 42.85 -4.70
CA ALA A 435 14.12 44.09 -4.93
C ALA A 435 13.97 44.90 -3.62
N PRO A 436 14.97 45.74 -3.26
CA PRO A 436 14.95 46.51 -2.01
C PRO A 436 13.80 47.50 -1.88
N GLU A 437 13.18 47.91 -2.99
CA GLU A 437 12.01 48.82 -3.02
C GLU A 437 10.68 48.08 -2.78
N LEU A 438 10.63 46.77 -3.03
CA LEU A 438 9.42 45.98 -2.89
C LEU A 438 9.09 45.75 -1.41
N ARG A 439 7.81 45.84 -1.03
CA ARG A 439 7.31 45.55 0.32
C ARG A 439 6.31 44.40 0.26
N PRO A 440 6.76 43.13 0.34
CA PRO A 440 5.88 41.98 0.22
C PRO A 440 4.91 41.89 1.41
N SER A 441 3.64 41.60 1.12
CA SER A 441 2.69 41.14 2.14
C SER A 441 2.92 39.64 2.42
N THR A 442 2.51 39.15 3.59
CA THR A 442 2.63 37.73 3.95
C THR A 442 1.31 37.14 4.44
N LEU A 443 1.10 35.84 4.21
CA LEU A 443 -0.07 35.11 4.70
C LEU A 443 0.27 33.66 5.05
N ALA A 444 -0.26 33.18 6.19
CA ALA A 444 -0.02 31.81 6.69
C ALA A 444 -1.34 31.06 6.99
N PRO A 445 -2.17 30.73 5.99
CA PRO A 445 -3.45 30.07 6.22
C PRO A 445 -3.24 28.62 6.68
N LEU A 446 -4.08 28.14 7.59
CA LEU A 446 -4.14 26.73 8.01
C LEU A 446 -5.18 26.00 7.14
N ASP A 447 -4.71 25.28 6.12
CA ASP A 447 -5.57 24.68 5.09
C ASP A 447 -4.87 23.53 4.34
N PHE A 448 -5.48 23.00 3.27
CA PHE A 448 -4.82 22.21 2.24
C PHE A 448 -4.12 23.14 1.23
N PRO A 449 -2.82 22.94 0.91
CA PRO A 449 -2.06 23.86 0.07
C PRO A 449 -2.71 24.21 -1.27
N SER A 450 -3.19 23.23 -2.03
CA SER A 450 -3.85 23.48 -3.32
C SER A 450 -5.19 24.20 -3.17
N ALA A 451 -6.00 23.88 -2.14
CA ALA A 451 -7.29 24.53 -1.92
C ALA A 451 -7.13 26.01 -1.54
N ALA A 452 -6.20 26.32 -0.63
CA ALA A 452 -5.89 27.70 -0.27
C ALA A 452 -5.35 28.50 -1.46
N LEU A 453 -4.41 27.94 -2.24
CA LEU A 453 -3.87 28.62 -3.41
C LEU A 453 -4.93 28.84 -4.50
N VAL A 454 -5.79 27.86 -4.80
CA VAL A 454 -6.92 28.02 -5.73
C VAL A 454 -7.90 29.09 -5.25
N SER A 455 -8.19 29.13 -3.94
CA SER A 455 -9.07 30.16 -3.35
C SER A 455 -8.48 31.56 -3.48
N LEU A 456 -7.18 31.71 -3.18
CA LEU A 456 -6.40 32.94 -3.33
C LEU A 456 -6.28 33.39 -4.79
N GLY A 457 -6.25 32.46 -5.74
CA GLY A 457 -6.18 32.72 -7.18
C GLY A 457 -7.40 33.43 -7.79
N ARG A 458 -8.44 33.71 -7.00
CA ARG A 458 -9.56 34.57 -7.41
C ARG A 458 -9.23 36.06 -7.31
N ASP A 459 -8.35 36.41 -6.38
CA ASP A 459 -7.94 37.79 -6.08
C ASP A 459 -6.44 38.01 -6.40
N ALA A 460 -5.92 37.32 -7.41
CA ALA A 460 -4.51 37.33 -7.81
C ALA A 460 -4.34 37.54 -9.32
N SER A 461 -3.30 38.28 -9.72
CA SER A 461 -2.92 38.38 -11.14
C SER A 461 -2.24 37.10 -11.64
N MET A 462 -1.52 36.40 -10.74
CA MET A 462 -0.98 35.07 -10.97
C MET A 462 -0.55 34.39 -9.66
N ILE A 463 -0.39 33.07 -9.70
CA ILE A 463 0.27 32.29 -8.64
C ILE A 463 1.57 31.71 -9.19
N VAL A 464 2.65 31.82 -8.42
CA VAL A 464 3.96 31.25 -8.71
C VAL A 464 4.27 30.17 -7.67
N VAL A 465 4.54 28.96 -8.14
CA VAL A 465 4.85 27.78 -7.32
C VAL A 465 6.18 27.17 -7.74
N GLY A 466 6.89 26.58 -6.79
CA GLY A 466 8.04 25.73 -7.12
C GLY A 466 7.60 24.48 -7.89
N SER A 467 8.47 23.95 -8.75
CA SER A 467 8.23 22.66 -9.41
C SER A 467 8.02 21.51 -8.41
N ARG A 468 8.62 21.58 -7.22
CA ARG A 468 8.46 20.59 -6.13
C ARG A 468 8.39 21.29 -4.77
N GLY A 469 8.03 20.52 -3.73
CA GLY A 469 8.03 20.97 -2.33
C GLY A 469 8.75 19.98 -1.39
N LEU A 470 8.77 20.27 -0.08
CA LEU A 470 9.48 19.51 0.95
C LEU A 470 9.05 18.03 1.08
N GLY A 471 7.83 17.70 0.66
CA GLY A 471 7.28 16.33 0.63
C GLY A 471 7.06 15.77 -0.78
N GLY A 472 7.79 16.27 -1.78
CA GLY A 472 7.66 15.79 -3.17
C GLY A 472 8.60 14.62 -3.47
N PHE A 473 8.08 13.58 -4.14
CA PHE A 473 8.87 12.45 -4.64
C PHE A 473 10.06 12.92 -5.49
N ARG A 474 11.26 12.41 -5.19
CA ARG A 474 12.52 12.86 -5.82
C ARG A 474 12.62 12.57 -7.33
N SER A 475 11.75 11.70 -7.87
CA SER A 475 11.75 11.27 -9.28
C SER A 475 10.74 12.01 -10.18
N LEU A 476 9.83 12.81 -9.62
CA LEU A 476 8.81 13.54 -10.39
C LEU A 476 9.33 14.90 -10.86
N MET A 477 8.97 15.31 -12.07
CA MET A 477 9.33 16.64 -12.60
C MET A 477 8.45 17.77 -12.01
N THR A 478 7.23 17.45 -11.57
CA THR A 478 6.28 18.40 -10.98
C THR A 478 5.61 17.80 -9.74
N GLY A 479 5.47 18.58 -8.67
CA GLY A 479 4.85 18.19 -7.41
C GLY A 479 3.33 18.32 -7.43
N SER A 480 2.66 17.51 -6.61
CA SER A 480 1.19 17.39 -6.54
C SER A 480 0.48 18.72 -6.29
N ASN A 481 0.96 19.54 -5.35
CA ASN A 481 0.38 20.86 -5.07
C ASN A 481 0.50 21.82 -6.26
N SER A 482 1.63 21.79 -6.96
CA SER A 482 1.90 22.65 -8.11
C SER A 482 1.02 22.28 -9.30
N LEU A 483 0.88 20.98 -9.58
CA LEU A 483 -0.03 20.45 -10.59
C LEU A 483 -1.49 20.77 -10.27
N ALA A 484 -1.94 20.49 -9.04
CA ALA A 484 -3.31 20.73 -8.60
C ALA A 484 -3.69 22.22 -8.61
N THR A 485 -2.75 23.11 -8.27
CA THR A 485 -2.96 24.57 -8.37
C THR A 485 -3.06 24.98 -9.84
N ALA A 486 -2.16 24.51 -10.70
CA ALA A 486 -2.17 24.81 -12.13
C ALA A 486 -3.41 24.29 -12.88
N SER A 487 -4.05 23.22 -12.42
CA SER A 487 -5.27 22.67 -13.03
C SER A 487 -6.58 23.29 -12.54
N MET A 488 -6.58 24.02 -11.42
CA MET A 488 -7.81 24.48 -10.74
C MET A 488 -7.87 25.98 -10.45
N ALA A 489 -6.76 26.71 -10.49
CA ALA A 489 -6.76 28.15 -10.20
C ALA A 489 -7.47 28.96 -11.30
N SER A 490 -8.17 30.02 -10.90
CA SER A 490 -8.83 30.98 -11.80
C SER A 490 -7.87 31.99 -12.44
N CYS A 491 -6.63 32.06 -11.99
CA CYS A 491 -5.57 32.92 -12.52
C CYS A 491 -4.45 32.10 -13.19
N PRO A 492 -3.60 32.72 -14.03
CA PRO A 492 -2.38 32.07 -14.51
C PRO A 492 -1.52 31.50 -13.38
N VAL A 493 -0.97 30.29 -13.60
CA VAL A 493 -0.06 29.62 -12.66
C VAL A 493 1.28 29.37 -13.33
N VAL A 494 2.36 29.86 -12.71
CA VAL A 494 3.74 29.63 -13.15
C VAL A 494 4.40 28.59 -12.25
N VAL A 495 4.83 27.49 -12.85
CA VAL A 495 5.57 26.41 -12.18
C VAL A 495 7.06 26.59 -12.49
N VAL A 496 7.84 27.03 -11.51
CA VAL A 496 9.28 27.31 -11.70
C VAL A 496 10.08 26.01 -11.57
N GLN A 497 10.66 25.58 -12.69
CA GLN A 497 11.60 24.46 -12.74
C GLN A 497 13.02 24.90 -12.32
N ASP A 498 13.84 23.91 -12.03
CA ASP A 498 15.22 24.05 -11.57
C ASP A 498 16.16 23.99 -12.78
N ASP A 499 16.98 25.03 -12.99
CA ASP A 499 17.99 25.07 -14.04
C ASP A 499 19.12 24.08 -13.72
N ARG A 500 18.90 22.79 -14.02
CA ARG A 500 20.01 21.84 -14.13
C ARG A 500 20.87 22.26 -15.32
N PRO A 501 22.19 22.43 -15.16
CA PRO A 501 23.06 22.53 -16.32
C PRO A 501 22.91 21.25 -17.15
N GLU A 502 22.63 21.41 -18.44
CA GLU A 502 22.59 20.27 -19.36
C GLU A 502 23.95 19.55 -19.32
N GLY A 503 23.91 18.22 -19.16
CA GLY A 503 25.12 17.40 -19.31
C GLY A 503 25.69 17.57 -20.73
N PRO A 504 27.01 17.39 -20.91
CA PRO A 504 27.70 17.80 -22.13
C PRO A 504 27.07 17.17 -23.38
N THR A 505 26.46 18.02 -24.21
CA THR A 505 25.95 17.65 -25.52
C THR A 505 27.11 17.33 -26.45
N THR A 506 27.43 16.04 -26.58
CA THR A 506 28.33 15.57 -27.63
C THR A 506 27.73 15.97 -28.98
N GLY A 507 28.47 16.80 -29.72
CA GLY A 507 27.84 17.80 -30.58
C GLY A 507 27.18 17.31 -31.87
N ALA A 508 26.25 18.13 -32.37
CA ALA A 508 25.74 18.03 -33.74
C ALA A 508 25.41 19.43 -34.32
N ARG A 509 26.42 20.03 -34.98
CA ARG A 509 26.33 21.04 -36.05
C ARG A 509 25.39 22.25 -35.87
N THR A 510 26.03 23.40 -35.74
CA THR A 510 25.50 24.72 -36.13
C THR A 510 24.69 24.66 -37.44
N ARG A 511 23.42 25.06 -37.36
CA ARG A 511 22.66 25.61 -38.50
C ARG A 511 22.27 27.03 -38.16
N THR A 512 22.86 27.99 -38.87
CA THR A 512 22.52 29.40 -38.83
C THR A 512 21.04 29.61 -39.20
N PRO A 513 20.27 30.45 -38.49
CA PRO A 513 18.89 30.75 -38.88
C PRO A 513 18.87 31.75 -40.04
N SER A 514 18.27 31.35 -41.16
CA SER A 514 17.86 32.26 -42.23
C SER A 514 16.48 32.87 -41.89
N PRO A 515 16.27 34.18 -41.99
CA PRO A 515 15.00 34.81 -41.62
C PRO A 515 13.98 34.68 -42.77
N THR A 516 12.81 34.08 -42.52
CA THR A 516 11.65 34.28 -43.43
C THR A 516 10.30 34.05 -42.76
N SER A 517 9.53 35.14 -42.66
CA SER A 517 8.05 35.24 -42.60
C SER A 517 7.24 34.23 -41.78
N TRP A 518 6.64 34.74 -40.70
CA TRP A 518 5.38 34.22 -40.15
C TRP A 518 4.26 34.21 -41.20
N ARG A 519 3.57 33.08 -41.39
CA ARG A 519 2.20 33.03 -41.95
C ARG A 519 1.40 31.87 -41.36
N GLY A 520 0.18 32.20 -40.90
CA GLY A 520 -1.05 31.42 -41.07
C GLY A 520 -1.08 29.98 -40.53
N TRP A 521 -1.85 29.78 -39.45
CA TRP A 521 -2.32 28.47 -38.99
C TRP A 521 -3.52 28.01 -39.85
N PRO A 522 -3.51 26.84 -40.50
CA PRO A 522 -4.70 26.23 -41.10
C PRO A 522 -5.28 25.12 -40.20
N PRO A 523 -6.60 24.84 -40.27
CA PRO A 523 -7.28 24.00 -39.28
C PRO A 523 -7.15 22.49 -39.50
N THR A 524 -7.52 21.78 -38.44
CA THR A 524 -7.61 20.32 -38.26
C THR A 524 -7.99 19.48 -39.48
N ARG A 525 -7.23 18.38 -39.71
CA ARG A 525 -7.75 17.17 -40.35
C ARG A 525 -7.36 15.90 -39.57
N ALA A 526 -8.30 14.96 -39.50
CA ALA A 526 -8.16 13.71 -38.76
C ALA A 526 -7.13 12.77 -39.43
N VAL A 527 -6.24 12.18 -38.64
CA VAL A 527 -5.29 11.16 -39.10
C VAL A 527 -5.79 9.77 -38.73
N ARG A 528 -6.19 9.02 -39.75
CA ARG A 528 -6.60 7.60 -39.69
C ARG A 528 -5.34 6.76 -39.43
N ARG A 529 -5.19 6.18 -38.24
CA ARG A 529 -4.03 5.31 -37.91
C ARG A 529 -4.19 3.92 -38.53
N SER A 530 -3.43 3.64 -39.59
CA SER A 530 -3.12 2.26 -39.98
C SER A 530 -2.01 1.70 -39.08
N TRP A 531 -2.14 0.45 -38.67
CA TRP A 531 -1.14 -0.25 -37.86
C TRP A 531 -0.16 -1.01 -38.76
N SER A 532 1.14 -0.82 -38.54
CA SER A 532 2.21 -1.59 -39.18
C SER A 532 3.04 -2.27 -38.08
N SER A 533 3.10 -3.60 -38.09
CA SER A 533 3.81 -4.39 -37.07
C SER A 533 5.33 -4.27 -37.19
N PRO A 534 6.10 -4.27 -36.07
CA PRO A 534 7.56 -4.30 -36.13
C PRO A 534 8.11 -5.71 -36.41
N SER A 535 9.09 -5.81 -37.31
CA SER A 535 9.85 -7.04 -37.56
C SER A 535 10.85 -7.37 -36.43
N PRO A 536 11.16 -8.66 -36.18
CA PRO A 536 12.09 -9.05 -35.11
C PRO A 536 13.57 -8.86 -35.50
N PRO A 537 14.49 -8.70 -34.53
CA PRO A 537 15.91 -8.49 -34.77
C PRO A 537 16.66 -9.77 -35.18
N ARG A 538 17.71 -9.62 -35.99
CA ARG A 538 18.65 -10.70 -36.39
C ARG A 538 19.69 -10.99 -35.29
N PRO A 539 20.23 -12.22 -35.19
CA PRO A 539 21.30 -12.57 -34.26
C PRO A 539 22.68 -12.05 -34.71
N PRO A 540 23.64 -11.86 -33.78
CA PRO A 540 24.97 -11.34 -34.10
C PRO A 540 25.86 -12.39 -34.80
N GLY A 541 26.60 -11.95 -35.81
CA GLY A 541 27.59 -12.75 -36.55
C GLY A 541 28.92 -12.89 -35.82
N ARG A 542 29.69 -13.93 -36.18
CA ARG A 542 31.02 -14.23 -35.62
C ARG A 542 32.08 -13.20 -36.04
N ALA A 543 33.06 -12.98 -35.16
CA ALA A 543 34.30 -12.29 -35.48
C ALA A 543 35.25 -13.18 -36.31
N PRO A 544 36.09 -12.60 -37.19
CA PRO A 544 37.31 -13.24 -37.69
C PRO A 544 38.47 -13.05 -36.70
N GLY A 545 39.45 -13.95 -36.74
CA GLY A 545 40.67 -13.83 -35.93
C GLY A 545 41.92 -14.28 -36.67
N CYS A 546 43.06 -13.82 -36.19
CA CYS A 546 44.42 -14.35 -36.36
C CYS A 546 45.04 -14.30 -34.95
N GLY A 547 45.64 -15.35 -34.37
CA GLY A 547 46.85 -16.06 -34.83
C GLY A 547 48.07 -15.35 -34.21
N SER A 548 49.01 -15.97 -33.49
CA SER A 548 49.36 -17.36 -33.14
C SER A 548 50.13 -17.32 -31.78
N SER A 549 50.45 -18.40 -31.02
CA SER A 549 51.38 -19.49 -31.40
C SER A 549 51.48 -20.63 -30.35
N THR A 550 51.93 -21.81 -30.83
CA THR A 550 52.75 -22.87 -30.17
C THR A 550 52.36 -23.57 -28.85
N ALA A 551 52.12 -24.89 -28.97
CA ALA A 551 52.63 -26.04 -28.16
C ALA A 551 52.41 -26.13 -26.61
N GLY A 552 52.21 -27.30 -25.99
CA GLY A 552 52.04 -28.67 -26.51
C GLY A 552 51.92 -29.74 -25.40
N ARG A 553 51.26 -30.87 -25.72
CA ARG A 553 51.28 -32.25 -25.15
C ARG A 553 51.54 -32.58 -23.64
N CYS A 554 50.67 -33.47 -23.14
CA CYS A 554 50.92 -34.68 -22.31
C CYS A 554 51.34 -34.62 -20.82
N SER A 555 50.36 -34.93 -19.97
CA SER A 555 50.34 -36.03 -18.95
C SER A 555 51.64 -36.61 -18.33
N ARG A 556 51.74 -36.53 -16.99
CA ARG A 556 52.06 -37.60 -15.98
C ARG A 556 52.11 -36.94 -14.58
N ARG A 557 51.37 -37.41 -13.57
CA ARG A 557 51.58 -38.54 -12.62
C ARG A 557 52.50 -38.19 -11.43
N CYS A 558 52.05 -38.56 -10.22
CA CYS A 558 52.55 -38.14 -8.90
C CYS A 558 54.01 -38.54 -8.56
N SER A 559 54.64 -37.87 -7.57
CA SER A 559 54.86 -38.44 -6.22
C SER A 559 55.79 -37.62 -5.27
N ARG A 560 55.54 -37.75 -3.94
CA ARG A 560 56.48 -37.55 -2.78
C ARG A 560 57.00 -36.12 -2.48
N ALA A 561 57.38 -35.75 -1.24
CA ALA A 561 57.14 -36.30 0.12
C ALA A 561 57.43 -35.23 1.21
N ALA A 562 56.97 -35.46 2.44
CA ALA A 562 57.26 -34.65 3.65
C ALA A 562 58.56 -35.08 4.36
N PRO A 563 58.96 -34.40 5.47
CA PRO A 563 58.48 -34.80 6.82
C PRO A 563 57.94 -33.57 7.62
N SER A 564 57.70 -33.54 8.95
CA SER A 564 58.14 -34.41 10.06
C SER A 564 57.16 -34.59 11.26
N SER A 565 57.51 -34.12 12.47
CA SER A 565 57.11 -34.64 13.81
C SER A 565 57.07 -33.52 14.87
N THR A 566 56.48 -33.59 16.08
CA THR A 566 56.13 -34.67 17.05
C THR A 566 54.79 -34.30 17.74
N GLY A 567 54.13 -35.08 18.62
CA GLY A 567 54.40 -36.36 19.28
C GLY A 567 53.10 -36.99 19.82
N ARG A 568 53.17 -38.17 20.46
CA ARG A 568 52.04 -39.11 20.61
C ARG A 568 52.02 -39.78 22.00
N ARG A 569 50.84 -40.04 22.58
CA ARG A 569 50.57 -41.26 23.38
C ARG A 569 49.07 -41.57 23.49
N ARG A 570 48.76 -42.88 23.58
CA ARG A 570 47.42 -43.50 23.66
C ARG A 570 47.35 -44.38 24.93
N ARG A 571 46.15 -44.65 25.46
CA ARG A 571 45.58 -46.01 25.67
C ARG A 571 44.09 -45.92 26.08
N GLY A 572 43.38 -47.06 26.04
CA GLY A 572 41.91 -47.14 25.89
C GLY A 572 41.10 -47.78 27.05
N PRO A 573 39.89 -48.31 26.77
CA PRO A 573 38.76 -48.48 27.72
C PRO A 573 38.60 -49.93 28.26
N PRO A 574 37.59 -50.28 29.10
CA PRO A 574 36.22 -50.64 28.64
C PRO A 574 35.07 -50.29 29.64
N PRO A 575 33.77 -50.61 29.36
CA PRO A 575 32.63 -50.22 30.22
C PRO A 575 32.15 -51.31 31.20
N GLY A 576 31.54 -50.91 32.32
CA GLY A 576 30.95 -51.81 33.33
C GLY A 576 29.42 -51.93 33.26
N ARG A 577 28.91 -53.15 33.38
CA ARG A 577 27.49 -53.46 33.64
C ARG A 577 27.22 -53.47 35.15
N SER A 578 25.98 -53.14 35.53
CA SER A 578 25.46 -53.31 36.90
C SER A 578 25.05 -54.76 37.20
N PRO A 579 25.12 -55.17 38.48
CA PRO A 579 24.33 -56.28 39.00
C PRO A 579 23.61 -55.92 40.32
N SER A 580 22.27 -55.89 40.32
CA SER A 580 21.35 -56.51 41.30
C SER A 580 19.92 -56.35 40.80
#